data_AF-A0A9W4PE11-F1
#
_entry.id   AF-A0A9W4PE11-F1
#
_cell.length_a   1.000
_cell.length_b   1.000
_cell.length_c   1.000
_cell.angle_alpha   90.00
_cell.angle_beta   90.00
_cell.angle_gamma   90.00
#
_symmetry.space_group_name_H-M   'P 1'
#
loop_
_entity.id
_entity.type
_entity.pdbx_description
1 polymer ?
#
loop_
_entity_poly.entity_id
_entity_poly.type
_entity_poly.pdbx_seq_one_letter_code
_entity_poly.pdbx_strand_id
1 'polypeptide(L)'
;MNSSEKLFVELFDFSESNRYMMEMIFKGIDGEESLKQAIIDTRLKVEEAFENNIKRAMELNILPERDSGLQAALLMSLFEGILSRWLFGPVSDGSHIRSRTTAELANEMVRFEFFGLLGT
;
A
#
# COMPACT_ATOMS: atom_id res chain seq x y z
N MET A 1 1.46 10.53 15.63
CA MET A 1 0.89 9.77 14.51
C MET A 1 -0.08 10.66 13.76
N ASN A 2 0.21 10.97 12.50
CA ASN A 2 -0.77 11.63 11.62
C ASN A 2 -1.75 10.58 11.06
N SER A 3 -2.84 11.01 10.44
CA SER A 3 -3.89 10.10 9.97
C SER A 3 -3.39 9.08 8.94
N SER A 4 -2.46 9.46 8.06
CA SER A 4 -1.87 8.56 7.06
C SER A 4 -1.03 7.46 7.71
N GLU A 5 -0.23 7.79 8.72
CA GLU A 5 0.60 6.81 9.44
C GLU A 5 -0.26 5.80 10.19
N LYS A 6 -1.36 6.26 10.79
CA LYS A 6 -2.32 5.36 11.43
C LYS A 6 -2.97 4.40 10.42
N LEU A 7 -3.39 4.91 9.26
CA LEU A 7 -3.96 4.08 8.19
C LEU A 7 -2.98 2.99 7.74
N PHE A 8 -1.71 3.34 7.51
CA PHE A 8 -0.72 2.34 7.11
C PHE A 8 -0.45 1.31 8.20
N VAL A 9 -0.41 1.71 9.47
CA VAL A 9 -0.29 0.74 10.57
C VAL A 9 -1.46 -0.22 10.59
N GLU A 10 -2.71 0.27 10.50
CA GLU A 10 -3.90 -0.59 10.45
C GLU A 10 -3.86 -1.54 9.25
N LEU A 11 -3.39 -1.08 8.08
CA LEU A 11 -3.20 -1.92 6.90
C LEU A 11 -2.13 -3.00 7.10
N PHE A 12 -0.99 -2.66 7.71
CA PHE A 12 0.08 -3.62 8.00
C PHE A 12 -0.35 -4.65 9.06
N ASP A 13 -0.98 -4.21 10.14
CA ASP A 13 -1.49 -5.08 11.20
C ASP A 13 -2.57 -6.04 10.66
N PHE A 14 -3.48 -5.53 9.83
CA PHE A 14 -4.47 -6.36 9.14
C PHE A 14 -3.79 -7.39 8.23
N SER A 15 -2.78 -6.97 7.48
CA SER A 15 -2.08 -7.83 6.53
C SER A 15 -1.28 -8.94 7.21
N GLU A 16 -0.65 -8.64 8.35
CA GLU A 16 0.05 -9.63 9.19
C GLU A 16 -0.93 -10.65 9.76
N SER A 17 -2.04 -10.18 10.32
CA SER A 17 -3.08 -11.02 10.90
C SER A 17 -3.76 -11.93 9.87
N ASN A 18 -3.79 -11.50 8.60
CA ASN A 18 -4.43 -12.19 7.49
C ASN A 18 -3.43 -12.66 6.43
N ARG A 19 -2.21 -13.02 6.83
CA ARG A 19 -1.08 -13.32 5.95
C ARG A 19 -1.43 -14.22 4.75
N TYR A 20 -2.13 -15.33 4.95
CA TYR A 20 -2.50 -16.24 3.85
C TYR A 20 -3.51 -15.64 2.88
N MET A 21 -4.46 -14.85 3.38
CA MET A 21 -5.38 -14.09 2.55
C MET A 21 -4.62 -13.10 1.68
N MET A 22 -3.68 -12.37 2.28
CA MET A 22 -2.83 -11.42 1.55
C MET A 22 -1.93 -12.11 0.53
N GLU A 23 -1.45 -13.32 0.81
CA GLU A 23 -0.67 -14.11 -0.15
C GLU A 23 -1.52 -14.45 -1.39
N MET A 24 -2.77 -14.88 -1.19
CA MET A 24 -3.71 -15.14 -2.27
C MET A 24 -4.01 -13.88 -3.09
N ILE A 25 -4.24 -12.75 -2.43
CA ILE A 25 -4.55 -11.47 -3.10
C ILE A 25 -3.39 -11.01 -3.99
N PHE A 26 -2.14 -11.12 -3.53
CA PHE A 26 -1.01 -10.53 -4.25
C PHE A 26 -0.23 -11.48 -5.16
N LYS A 27 -0.12 -12.76 -4.80
CA LYS A 27 0.55 -13.74 -5.68
C LYS A 27 -0.39 -14.33 -6.73
N GLY A 28 -1.69 -14.08 -6.58
CA GLY A 28 -2.70 -14.73 -7.38
C GLY A 28 -2.81 -16.21 -7.03
N ILE A 29 -3.85 -16.83 -7.56
CA ILE A 29 -4.14 -18.25 -7.37
C ILE A 29 -4.46 -18.81 -8.74
N ASP A 30 -3.92 -19.98 -9.07
CA ASP A 30 -4.54 -20.86 -10.07
C ASP A 30 -5.83 -21.42 -9.45
N GLY A 31 -6.84 -20.56 -9.39
CA GLY A 31 -8.12 -20.81 -8.73
C GLY A 31 -9.30 -20.42 -9.60
N GLU A 32 -10.49 -20.55 -9.02
CA GLU A 32 -11.76 -20.23 -9.65
C GLU A 32 -11.82 -18.76 -10.10
N GLU A 33 -12.39 -18.51 -11.29
CA GLU A 33 -12.43 -17.17 -11.90
C GLU A 33 -13.14 -16.13 -11.00
N SER A 34 -14.15 -16.58 -10.25
CA SER A 34 -14.88 -15.79 -9.26
C SER A 34 -13.96 -15.21 -8.18
N LEU A 35 -12.98 -15.99 -7.72
CA LEU A 35 -12.02 -15.58 -6.70
C LEU A 35 -10.98 -14.60 -7.29
N LYS A 36 -10.54 -14.82 -8.53
CA LYS A 36 -9.66 -13.87 -9.24
C LYS A 36 -10.33 -12.51 -9.40
N GLN A 37 -11.61 -12.48 -9.78
CA GLN A 37 -12.37 -11.25 -9.91
C GLN A 37 -12.50 -10.52 -8.56
N ALA A 38 -12.81 -11.24 -7.47
CA ALA A 38 -12.90 -10.64 -6.14
C ALA A 38 -11.59 -10.00 -5.68
N ILE A 39 -10.44 -10.61 -6.02
CA ILE A 39 -9.10 -10.06 -5.76
C ILE A 39 -8.89 -8.77 -6.55
N ILE A 40 -9.21 -8.77 -7.85
CA ILE A 40 -9.09 -7.59 -8.72
C ILE A 40 -9.95 -6.45 -8.17
N ASP A 41 -11.22 -6.72 -7.87
CA ASP A 41 -12.16 -5.73 -7.34
C ASP A 41 -11.69 -5.14 -6.01
N THR A 42 -11.07 -5.96 -5.15
CA THR A 42 -10.51 -5.50 -3.88
C THR A 42 -9.34 -4.55 -4.10
N ARG A 43 -8.42 -4.89 -5.01
CA ARG A 43 -7.25 -4.05 -5.34
C ARG A 43 -7.68 -2.71 -5.94
N LEU A 44 -8.65 -2.74 -6.85
CA LEU A 44 -9.22 -1.52 -7.46
C LEU A 44 -9.85 -0.60 -6.42
N LYS A 45 -10.60 -1.14 -5.46
CA LYS A 45 -11.20 -0.33 -4.38
C LYS A 45 -10.17 0.32 -3.46
N VAL A 46 -9.06 -0.36 -3.19
CA VAL A 46 -7.97 0.22 -2.39
C VAL A 46 -7.29 1.36 -3.16
N GLU A 47 -7.03 1.16 -4.45
CA GLU A 47 -6.44 2.21 -5.30
C GLU A 47 -7.37 3.42 -5.44
N GLU A 48 -8.67 3.21 -5.65
CA GLU A 48 -9.67 4.27 -5.68
C GLU A 48 -9.73 5.05 -4.36
N ALA A 49 -9.59 4.36 -3.21
CA ALA A 49 -9.51 5.02 -1.91
C ALA A 49 -8.26 5.88 -1.78
N PHE A 50 -7.10 5.43 -2.28
CA PHE A 50 -5.89 6.26 -2.34
C PHE A 50 -6.10 7.48 -3.24
N GLU A 51 -6.67 7.31 -4.43
CA GLU A 51 -6.94 8.41 -5.35
C GLU A 51 -7.84 9.48 -4.70
N ASN A 52 -8.91 9.06 -4.03
CA ASN A 52 -9.83 9.98 -3.34
C ASN A 52 -9.15 10.75 -2.21
N ASN A 53 -8.28 10.10 -1.44
CA ASN A 53 -7.50 10.77 -0.39
C ASN A 53 -6.51 11.79 -0.97
N ILE A 54 -5.87 11.46 -2.09
CA ILE A 54 -4.95 12.35 -2.80
C ILE A 54 -5.70 13.57 -3.35
N LYS A 55 -6.83 13.36 -4.04
CA LYS A 55 -7.71 14.46 -4.51
C LYS A 55 -8.10 15.37 -3.35
N ARG A 56 -8.53 14.78 -2.22
CA ARG A 56 -8.92 15.56 -1.05
C ARG A 56 -7.76 16.38 -0.48
N ALA A 57 -6.55 15.82 -0.45
CA ALA A 57 -5.36 16.55 -0.01
C ALA A 57 -4.99 17.70 -0.97
N MET A 58 -5.20 17.54 -2.28
CA MET A 58 -5.05 18.63 -3.25
C MET A 58 -6.09 19.74 -3.04
N GLU A 59 -7.37 19.38 -2.84
CA GLU A 59 -8.45 20.35 -2.55
C GLU A 59 -8.16 21.19 -1.28
N LEU A 60 -7.48 20.58 -0.31
CA LEU A 60 -7.07 21.23 0.93
C LEU A 60 -5.74 21.99 0.80
N ASN A 61 -5.14 22.06 -0.39
CA ASN A 61 -3.83 22.67 -0.68
C ASN A 61 -2.67 22.06 0.13
N ILE A 62 -2.79 20.79 0.53
CA ILE A 62 -1.71 20.03 1.19
C ILE A 62 -0.75 19.48 0.13
N LEU A 63 -1.28 19.01 -0.99
CA LEU A 63 -0.53 18.50 -2.13
C LEU A 63 -0.67 19.44 -3.34
N PRO A 64 0.35 19.51 -4.22
CA PRO A 64 0.23 20.23 -5.49
C PRO A 64 -0.74 19.52 -6.44
N GLU A 65 -1.36 20.29 -7.33
CA GLU A 65 -2.24 19.75 -8.38
C GLU A 65 -1.45 18.88 -9.37
N ARG A 66 -1.82 17.60 -9.46
CA ARG A 66 -1.20 16.58 -10.31
C ARG A 66 -2.24 15.54 -10.72
N ASP A 67 -1.85 14.59 -11.56
CA ASP A 67 -2.69 13.43 -11.87
C ASP A 67 -2.82 12.51 -10.64
N SER A 68 -3.97 12.60 -9.96
CA SER A 68 -4.27 11.80 -8.77
C SER A 68 -4.34 10.31 -9.06
N GLY A 69 -4.78 9.92 -10.27
CA GLY A 69 -4.88 8.51 -10.66
C GLY A 69 -3.50 7.89 -10.81
N LEU A 70 -2.58 8.58 -11.48
CA LEU A 70 -1.18 8.15 -11.58
C LEU A 70 -0.52 8.04 -10.19
N GLN A 71 -0.76 9.02 -9.31
CA GLN A 71 -0.21 8.99 -7.96
C GLN A 71 -0.76 7.82 -7.13
N ALA A 72 -2.06 7.53 -7.23
CA ALA A 72 -2.68 6.39 -6.56
C ALA A 72 -2.11 5.05 -7.05
N ALA A 73 -1.95 4.88 -8.37
CA ALA A 73 -1.35 3.70 -8.96
C ALA A 73 0.11 3.47 -8.50
N LEU A 74 0.90 4.55 -8.40
CA LEU A 74 2.27 4.50 -7.87
C LEU A 74 2.29 4.11 -6.39
N LEU A 75 1.39 4.68 -5.59
CA LEU A 75 1.27 4.36 -4.16
C LEU A 75 0.83 2.91 -3.94
N MET A 76 -0.14 2.44 -4.71
CA MET A 76 -0.59 1.05 -4.68
C MET A 76 0.57 0.12 -5.02
N SER A 77 1.30 0.39 -6.10
CA SER A 77 2.47 -0.40 -6.50
C SER A 77 3.55 -0.47 -5.42
N LEU A 78 3.82 0.65 -4.74
CA LEU A 78 4.75 0.69 -3.61
C LEU A 78 4.24 -0.17 -2.44
N PHE A 79 2.98 0.03 -2.05
CA PHE A 79 2.35 -0.68 -0.95
C PHE A 79 2.35 -2.20 -1.15
N GLU A 80 1.89 -2.68 -2.31
CA GLU A 80 1.89 -4.10 -2.65
C GLU A 80 3.30 -4.68 -2.65
N GLY A 81 4.26 -3.95 -3.22
CA GLY A 81 5.65 -4.37 -3.26
C GLY A 81 6.27 -4.48 -1.87
N ILE A 82 5.98 -3.56 -0.96
CA ILE A 82 6.46 -3.58 0.43
C ILE A 82 5.81 -4.73 1.20
N LEU A 83 4.49 -4.88 1.12
CA LEU A 83 3.77 -5.99 1.75
C LEU A 83 4.27 -7.35 1.30
N SER A 84 4.44 -7.54 -0.01
CA SER A 84 4.90 -8.81 -0.58
C SER A 84 6.29 -9.20 -0.05
N ARG A 85 7.23 -8.25 0.00
CA ARG A 85 8.58 -8.48 0.54
C ARG A 85 8.60 -8.68 2.06
N TRP A 86 7.81 -7.90 2.79
CA TRP A 86 7.74 -7.99 4.25
C TRP A 86 7.10 -9.30 4.69
N LEU A 87 5.95 -9.65 4.13
CA LEU A 87 5.25 -10.87 4.47
C LEU A 87 5.95 -12.06 3.82
N PHE A 88 6.00 -12.15 2.49
CA PHE A 88 6.26 -13.42 1.81
C PHE A 88 7.70 -13.59 1.31
N GLY A 89 8.41 -12.49 1.08
CA GLY A 89 9.69 -12.52 0.37
C GLY A 89 9.52 -12.94 -1.12
N PRO A 90 10.63 -13.20 -1.82
CA PRO A 90 12.02 -13.17 -1.34
C PRO A 90 12.50 -11.75 -1.01
N VAL A 91 13.54 -11.66 -0.19
CA VAL A 91 14.23 -10.42 0.16
C VAL A 91 15.72 -10.58 -0.11
N SER A 92 16.40 -9.52 -0.54
CA SER A 92 17.85 -9.55 -0.74
C SER A 92 18.59 -9.72 0.59
N ASP A 93 19.81 -10.28 0.56
CA ASP A 93 20.60 -10.59 1.76
C ASP A 93 20.88 -9.37 2.66
N GLY A 94 20.93 -8.16 2.09
CA GLY A 94 21.09 -6.91 2.82
C GLY A 94 19.79 -6.28 3.34
N SER A 95 18.63 -6.89 3.08
CA SER A 95 17.34 -6.33 3.47
C SER A 95 16.92 -6.77 4.87
N HIS A 96 16.59 -5.80 5.72
CA HIS A 96 16.03 -6.03 7.05
C HIS A 96 14.51 -5.84 7.09
N ILE A 97 13.83 -5.81 5.94
CA ILE A 97 12.39 -5.50 5.89
C ILE A 97 11.55 -6.46 6.75
N ARG A 98 11.91 -7.76 6.80
CA ARG A 98 11.18 -8.78 7.57
C ARG A 98 11.31 -8.65 9.08
N SER A 99 12.31 -7.92 9.58
CA SER A 99 12.46 -7.66 11.03
C SER A 99 11.79 -6.35 11.45
N ARG A 100 11.19 -5.60 10.51
CA ARG A 100 10.48 -4.36 10.82
C ARG A 100 9.12 -4.65 11.42
N THR A 101 8.79 -3.85 12.42
CA THR A 101 7.44 -3.74 12.98
C THR A 101 6.51 -3.02 12.01
N THR A 102 5.20 -3.20 12.19
CA THR A 102 4.16 -2.50 11.41
C THR A 102 4.27 -0.99 11.53
N ALA A 103 4.58 -0.49 12.74
CA ALA A 103 4.83 0.92 12.99
C ALA A 103 6.05 1.46 12.22
N GLU A 104 7.18 0.74 12.19
CA GLU A 104 8.35 1.17 11.41
C GLU A 104 8.06 1.20 9.92
N LEU A 105 7.34 0.20 9.39
CA LEU A 105 6.97 0.15 7.97
C LEU A 105 6.01 1.27 7.58
N ALA A 106 5.00 1.53 8.41
CA ALA A 106 4.06 2.63 8.19
C ALA A 106 4.77 3.98 8.20
N ASN A 107 5.68 4.18 9.15
CA ASN A 107 6.43 5.42 9.27
C ASN A 107 7.34 5.66 8.05
N GLU A 108 8.01 4.62 7.54
CA GLU A 108 8.79 4.71 6.30
C GLU A 108 7.89 4.91 5.06
N MET A 109 6.76 4.21 4.96
CA MET A 109 5.80 4.37 3.86
C MET A 109 5.27 5.80 3.76
N VAL A 110 4.84 6.38 4.90
CA VAL A 110 4.36 7.77 4.95
C VAL A 110 5.47 8.74 4.56
N ARG A 111 6.70 8.54 5.03
CA ARG A 111 7.82 9.39 4.60
C ARG A 111 8.00 9.34 3.09
N PHE A 112 8.07 8.15 2.50
CA PHE A 112 8.24 7.97 1.06
C PHE A 112 7.07 8.54 0.26
N GLU A 113 5.83 8.30 0.69
CA GLU A 113 4.61 8.84 0.09
C GLU A 113 4.64 10.37 0.11
N PHE A 114 4.85 11.00 1.27
CA PHE A 114 4.87 12.45 1.39
C PHE A 114 5.93 13.08 0.46
N PHE A 115 7.15 12.54 0.44
CA PHE A 115 8.19 13.04 -0.47
C PHE A 115 7.85 12.78 -1.95
N GLY A 116 7.30 11.61 -2.27
CA GLY A 116 6.91 11.25 -3.64
C GLY A 116 5.73 12.08 -4.17
N LEU A 117 4.74 12.37 -3.32
CA LEU A 117 3.54 13.13 -3.69
C LEU A 117 3.80 14.63 -3.79
N LEU A 118 4.61 15.20 -2.88
CA LEU A 118 4.98 16.61 -2.94
C LEU A 118 5.94 16.88 -4.12
N GLY A 119 6.79 15.91 -4.48
CA GLY A 119 7.92 16.15 -5.38
C GLY A 119 8.98 17.05 -4.73
N THR A 120 10.14 17.13 -5.36
CA THR A 120 11.24 18.04 -4.96
C THR A 120 10.93 19.47 -5.33
#